data_AF-G1X8J1-F1
#
_entry.id   AF-G1X8J1-F1
#
_cell.length_a   1.000
_cell.length_b   1.000
_cell.length_c   1.000
_cell.angle_alpha   90.00
_cell.angle_beta   90.00
_cell.angle_gamma   90.00
#
_symmetry.space_group_name_H-M   'P 1'
#
loop_
_entity.id
_entity.type
_entity.pdbx_description
1 polymer ?
#
loop_
_entity_poly.entity_id
_entity_poly.type
_entity_poly.pdbx_seq_one_letter_code
_entity_poly.pdbx_strand_id
1 'polypeptide(L)'
;MSPLGLTLSKRLLRSLTLLTFIPQFALGFDIQGTTNVALYWGQNSAQISPQPPLKSFCARPDVDILVLSFIAILYSNEKIPILNLATQQCTQAPGSSGGQIVCPELAQEIEYCRGQGKKVLVSLGGATAGYEIQSSDEAVAAAKQIWNTYLGGGKDGRVVRPFGDVEVDGVDLDLESPPGQEGIHWPVFIDTIRSLYQSEVGRNGKKDYLITASPQCVYPDVILSPALRDKRSWFDMLFIQFYNNFCAPTNPSSFNFNEWAEWARSSSQNPSIKLFLGAPASPSAAPAGGFAPLETLLKVASDSMEDCENARVFWGGGAAAASKNSTNPYNPFGGIAFWDASWTTPEFTAATKSGLTSSWEKAKARGQFFKREEPAGSDGEAESAADRKGEGRSTLARGRTPRRRHAIRRRHRHRQ
;
A
#
# COMPACT_ATOMS: atom_id res chain seq x y z
N MET A 1 -28.54 76.79 21.82
CA MET A 1 -29.22 75.48 21.84
C MET A 1 -28.90 74.79 20.52
N SER A 2 -28.25 73.63 20.56
CA SER A 2 -27.90 72.76 19.41
C SER A 2 -29.17 72.27 18.67
N PRO A 3 -29.13 71.51 17.54
CA PRO A 3 -27.97 70.88 16.88
C PRO A 3 -27.97 70.80 15.32
N LEU A 4 -26.78 70.46 14.82
CA LEU A 4 -26.40 69.51 13.76
C LEU A 4 -27.40 69.11 12.66
N GLY A 5 -26.96 69.30 11.40
CA GLY A 5 -27.33 68.46 10.25
C GLY A 5 -26.07 67.88 9.60
N LEU A 6 -25.83 66.57 9.79
CA LEU A 6 -24.78 65.79 9.13
C LEU A 6 -25.17 65.51 7.67
N THR A 7 -24.36 65.93 6.70
CA THR A 7 -24.40 65.38 5.33
C THR A 7 -23.44 64.19 5.25
N LEU A 8 -24.00 62.99 5.16
CA LEU A 8 -23.26 61.72 5.04
C LEU A 8 -22.76 61.54 3.59
N SER A 9 -21.44 61.61 3.40
CA SER A 9 -20.78 61.24 2.14
C SER A 9 -20.84 59.73 1.93
N LYS A 10 -21.52 59.26 0.87
CA LYS A 10 -21.53 57.86 0.42
C LYS A 10 -20.12 57.44 -0.02
N ARG A 11 -19.41 56.64 0.77
CA ARG A 11 -18.26 55.85 0.31
C ARG A 11 -18.74 54.42 0.09
N LEU A 12 -18.87 54.00 -1.18
CA LEU A 12 -19.00 52.59 -1.54
C LEU A 12 -17.67 51.89 -1.21
N LEU A 13 -17.66 51.05 -0.18
CA LEU A 13 -16.63 50.02 -0.03
C LEU A 13 -17.01 48.86 -0.96
N ARG A 14 -16.31 48.72 -2.09
CA ARG A 14 -16.30 47.46 -2.85
C ARG A 14 -15.36 46.50 -2.13
N SER A 15 -15.92 45.56 -1.37
CA SER A 15 -15.16 44.41 -0.86
C SER A 15 -14.72 43.56 -2.04
N LEU A 16 -13.43 43.58 -2.34
CA LEU A 16 -12.81 42.70 -3.33
C LEU A 16 -12.46 41.39 -2.62
N THR A 17 -13.36 40.40 -2.65
CA THR A 17 -13.09 39.07 -2.13
C THR A 17 -12.11 38.39 -3.08
N LEU A 18 -10.82 38.44 -2.76
CA LEU A 18 -9.78 37.73 -3.50
C LEU A 18 -9.94 36.23 -3.20
N LEU A 19 -10.57 35.48 -4.11
CA LEU A 19 -10.62 34.02 -4.06
C LEU A 19 -9.19 33.51 -4.27
N THR A 20 -8.47 33.24 -3.19
CA THR A 20 -7.18 32.55 -3.26
C THR A 20 -7.45 31.14 -3.75
N PHE A 21 -7.17 30.88 -5.02
CA PHE A 21 -7.10 29.53 -5.58
C PHE A 21 -5.88 28.86 -4.93
N ILE A 22 -6.09 28.23 -3.76
CA ILE A 22 -5.09 27.32 -3.22
C ILE A 22 -5.05 26.17 -4.22
N PRO A 23 -3.93 25.93 -4.92
CA PRO A 23 -3.83 24.73 -5.73
C PRO A 23 -4.04 23.55 -4.78
N GLN A 24 -5.16 22.83 -4.94
CA GLN A 24 -5.28 21.50 -4.38
C GLN A 24 -4.21 20.69 -5.09
N PHE A 25 -3.02 20.60 -4.49
CA PHE A 25 -2.11 19.53 -4.80
C PHE A 25 -2.92 18.26 -4.55
N ALA A 26 -3.21 17.51 -5.63
CA ALA A 26 -3.70 16.16 -5.47
C ALA A 26 -2.68 15.46 -4.59
N LEU A 27 -3.07 15.13 -3.36
CA LEU A 27 -2.26 14.28 -2.51
C LEU A 27 -2.18 12.95 -3.25
N GLY A 28 -1.04 12.70 -3.87
CA GLY A 28 -0.77 11.43 -4.55
C GLY A 28 -0.75 10.28 -3.55
N PHE A 29 -0.49 9.08 -4.05
CA PHE A 29 -0.33 7.89 -3.21
C PHE A 29 0.65 8.15 -2.05
N ASP A 30 0.21 7.84 -0.84
CA ASP A 30 1.04 7.85 0.37
C ASP A 30 1.00 6.46 1.01
N ILE A 31 2.11 5.73 0.92
CA ILE A 31 2.23 4.39 1.53
C ILE A 31 2.05 4.42 3.05
N GLN A 32 2.28 5.54 3.73
CA GLN A 32 2.05 5.65 5.17
C GLN A 32 0.60 6.03 5.51
N GLY A 33 -0.15 6.51 4.51
CA GLY A 33 -1.55 6.89 4.64
C GLY A 33 -2.48 5.72 4.94
N THR A 34 -3.66 6.06 5.47
CA THR A 34 -4.74 5.12 5.81
C THR A 34 -5.95 5.29 4.88
N THR A 35 -5.87 6.23 3.96
CA THR A 35 -6.97 6.70 3.11
C THR A 35 -6.69 6.42 1.64
N ASN A 36 -5.87 5.43 1.32
CA ASN A 36 -5.60 5.10 -0.08
C ASN A 36 -6.81 4.34 -0.68
N VAL A 37 -7.05 4.55 -1.96
CA VAL A 37 -8.03 3.81 -2.75
C VAL A 37 -7.31 3.13 -3.91
N ALA A 38 -7.38 1.80 -3.93
CA ALA A 38 -6.83 0.98 -5.00
C ALA A 38 -7.96 0.43 -5.88
N LEU A 39 -7.77 0.40 -7.19
CA LEU A 39 -8.72 -0.20 -8.13
C LEU A 39 -8.03 -1.24 -9.02
N TYR A 40 -8.62 -2.43 -9.10
CA TYR A 40 -8.27 -3.44 -10.12
C TYR A 40 -8.89 -3.04 -11.45
N TRP A 41 -8.08 -2.97 -12.51
CA TRP A 41 -8.51 -2.58 -13.85
C TRP A 41 -7.99 -3.58 -14.88
N GLY A 42 -8.82 -3.93 -15.85
CA GLY A 42 -8.44 -4.80 -16.96
C GLY A 42 -9.28 -6.05 -17.11
N GLN A 43 -10.19 -6.41 -16.21
CA GLN A 43 -11.10 -7.55 -16.49
C GLN A 43 -12.49 -7.12 -16.91
N ASN A 44 -12.84 -5.83 -16.75
CA ASN A 44 -14.12 -5.27 -17.18
C ASN A 44 -15.29 -6.14 -16.73
N SER A 45 -15.32 -6.53 -15.45
CA SER A 45 -16.32 -7.48 -14.96
C SER A 45 -17.76 -6.95 -15.07
N ALA A 46 -17.94 -5.63 -15.23
CA ALA A 46 -19.22 -5.00 -15.58
C ALA A 46 -19.61 -5.11 -17.07
N GLN A 47 -18.74 -5.67 -17.91
CA GLN A 47 -18.94 -5.88 -19.36
C GLN A 47 -19.30 -4.60 -20.13
N ILE A 48 -18.72 -3.47 -19.73
CA ILE A 48 -18.91 -2.18 -20.40
C ILE A 48 -18.21 -2.24 -21.76
N SER A 49 -18.90 -1.85 -22.84
CA SER A 49 -18.33 -1.90 -24.19
C SER A 49 -18.30 -0.51 -24.84
N PRO A 50 -17.10 0.06 -25.11
CA PRO A 50 -15.77 -0.46 -24.73
C PRO A 50 -15.49 -0.29 -23.22
N GLN A 51 -14.55 -1.09 -22.68
CA GLN A 51 -14.04 -0.90 -21.31
C GLN A 51 -13.49 0.54 -21.18
N PRO A 52 -13.85 1.31 -20.13
CA PRO A 52 -13.30 2.63 -19.92
C PRO A 52 -11.76 2.59 -19.83
N PRO A 53 -11.05 3.52 -20.49
CA PRO A 53 -9.58 3.52 -20.54
C PRO A 53 -8.98 3.75 -19.14
N LEU A 54 -7.80 3.20 -18.86
CA LEU A 54 -7.08 3.35 -17.60
C LEU A 54 -6.96 4.82 -17.18
N LYS A 55 -6.64 5.71 -18.13
CA LYS A 55 -6.50 7.16 -17.87
C LYS A 55 -7.75 7.79 -17.25
N SER A 56 -8.94 7.24 -17.49
CA SER A 56 -10.20 7.78 -16.93
C SER A 56 -10.30 7.57 -15.42
N PHE A 57 -9.72 6.49 -14.90
CA PHE A 57 -9.59 6.25 -13.46
C PHE A 57 -8.43 7.07 -12.88
N CYS A 58 -7.38 7.29 -13.66
CA CYS A 58 -6.27 8.16 -13.27
C CYS A 58 -6.65 9.65 -13.22
N ALA A 59 -7.64 10.10 -13.99
CA ALA A 59 -8.13 11.47 -13.84
C ALA A 59 -8.85 11.72 -12.51
N ARG A 60 -9.22 10.66 -11.75
CA ARG A 60 -9.93 10.78 -10.47
C ARG A 60 -8.93 11.11 -9.36
N PRO A 61 -9.05 12.25 -8.64
CA PRO A 61 -8.12 12.60 -7.57
C PRO A 61 -8.21 11.65 -6.36
N ASP A 62 -9.32 10.92 -6.26
CA ASP A 62 -9.66 10.04 -5.14
C ASP A 62 -9.12 8.61 -5.28
N VAL A 63 -8.34 8.34 -6.32
CA VAL A 63 -7.74 7.03 -6.62
C VAL A 63 -6.22 7.15 -6.55
N ASP A 64 -5.58 6.25 -5.82
CA ASP A 64 -4.13 6.32 -5.53
C ASP A 64 -3.35 5.21 -6.22
N ILE A 65 -3.96 4.02 -6.36
CA ILE A 65 -3.32 2.82 -6.90
C ILE A 65 -4.21 2.20 -7.98
N LEU A 66 -3.62 1.87 -9.12
CA LEU A 66 -4.26 1.12 -10.19
C LEU A 66 -3.52 -0.21 -10.36
N VAL A 67 -4.25 -1.30 -10.38
CA VAL A 67 -3.69 -2.65 -10.52
C VAL A 67 -4.14 -3.21 -11.87
N LEU A 68 -3.18 -3.41 -12.79
CA LEU A 68 -3.43 -3.95 -14.12
C LEU A 68 -3.62 -5.47 -14.03
N SER A 69 -4.82 -5.94 -14.34
CA SER A 69 -5.27 -7.31 -14.06
C SER A 69 -5.69 -8.01 -15.35
N PHE A 70 -4.96 -9.00 -15.87
CA PHE A 70 -3.84 -9.73 -15.23
C PHE A 70 -2.78 -10.22 -16.22
N ILE A 71 -1.59 -10.49 -15.69
CA ILE A 71 -0.69 -11.50 -16.24
C ILE A 71 -1.32 -12.86 -15.93
N ALA A 72 -2.13 -13.35 -16.87
CA ALA A 72 -2.98 -14.53 -16.71
C ALA A 72 -2.22 -15.85 -16.92
N ILE A 73 -1.10 -15.81 -17.65
CA ILE A 73 -0.25 -16.98 -17.87
C ILE A 73 1.20 -16.60 -17.57
N LEU A 74 1.84 -17.34 -16.66
CA LEU A 74 3.27 -17.30 -16.43
C LEU A 74 3.91 -18.51 -17.10
N TYR A 75 5.06 -18.27 -17.71
CA TYR A 75 5.90 -19.35 -18.19
C TYR A 75 7.14 -19.44 -17.31
N SER A 76 7.66 -20.64 -17.12
CA SER A 76 8.94 -20.86 -16.43
C SER A 76 10.14 -20.90 -17.39
N ASN A 77 9.93 -20.65 -18.69
CA ASN A 77 10.93 -20.72 -19.76
C ASN A 77 11.07 -19.39 -20.52
N GLU A 78 11.72 -19.36 -21.68
CA GLU A 78 11.95 -18.12 -22.44
C GLU A 78 10.66 -17.47 -23.02
N LYS A 79 9.48 -18.06 -22.82
CA LYS A 79 8.22 -17.47 -23.26
C LYS A 79 7.85 -16.28 -22.38
N ILE A 80 7.20 -15.29 -23.00
CA ILE A 80 6.80 -14.04 -22.35
C ILE A 80 5.48 -14.25 -21.61
N PRO A 81 5.33 -13.77 -20.36
CA PRO A 81 4.06 -13.82 -19.64
C PRO A 81 2.92 -13.20 -20.45
N ILE A 82 1.75 -13.85 -20.48
CA ILE A 82 0.60 -13.36 -21.26
C ILE A 82 -0.24 -12.42 -20.39
N LEU A 83 -0.33 -11.18 -20.85
CA LEU A 83 -1.19 -10.15 -20.29
C LEU A 83 -2.57 -10.21 -20.95
N ASN A 84 -3.63 -10.25 -20.15
CA ASN A 84 -5.01 -10.16 -20.58
C ASN A 84 -5.69 -9.02 -19.82
N LEU A 85 -6.16 -8.00 -20.54
CA LEU A 85 -6.75 -6.79 -19.97
C LEU A 85 -8.12 -6.43 -20.53
N ALA A 86 -8.86 -7.39 -21.12
CA ALA A 86 -10.23 -7.19 -21.64
C ALA A 86 -10.42 -5.87 -22.43
N THR A 87 -9.35 -5.44 -23.10
CA THR A 87 -9.21 -4.13 -23.72
C THR A 87 -8.80 -4.29 -25.17
N GLN A 88 -9.22 -3.35 -26.01
CA GLN A 88 -8.84 -3.26 -27.42
C GLN A 88 -7.62 -2.35 -27.63
N GLN A 89 -7.01 -1.84 -26.55
CA GLN A 89 -5.81 -0.98 -26.58
C GLN A 89 -4.50 -1.75 -26.81
N CYS A 90 -4.58 -3.06 -27.06
CA CYS A 90 -3.44 -3.93 -27.24
C CYS A 90 -3.60 -4.67 -28.57
N THR A 91 -2.49 -4.80 -29.31
CA THR A 91 -2.42 -5.54 -30.57
C THR A 91 -1.35 -6.61 -30.48
N GLN A 92 -1.42 -7.63 -31.33
CA GLN A 92 -0.39 -8.67 -31.39
C GLN A 92 0.96 -8.03 -31.74
N ALA A 93 2.00 -8.41 -31.00
CA ALA A 93 3.35 -7.93 -31.26
C ALA A 93 3.82 -8.37 -32.68
N PRO A 94 4.38 -7.47 -33.50
CA PRO A 94 4.82 -7.80 -34.85
C PRO A 94 5.80 -8.97 -34.87
N GLY A 95 5.54 -9.96 -35.73
CA GLY A 95 6.41 -11.14 -35.87
C GLY A 95 6.35 -12.14 -34.72
N SER A 96 5.48 -11.94 -33.73
CA SER A 96 5.33 -12.87 -32.60
C SER A 96 4.40 -14.04 -32.93
N SER A 97 4.71 -15.21 -32.37
CA SER A 97 3.81 -16.36 -32.26
C SER A 97 3.55 -16.64 -30.77
N GLY A 98 2.29 -16.83 -30.37
CA GLY A 98 1.94 -17.24 -29.00
C GLY A 98 1.44 -16.13 -28.05
N GLY A 99 0.70 -15.14 -28.55
CA GLY A 99 -0.09 -14.24 -27.68
C GLY A 99 0.67 -13.06 -27.06
N GLN A 100 1.88 -12.76 -27.55
CA GLN A 100 2.60 -11.53 -27.17
C GLN A 100 1.86 -10.32 -27.73
N ILE A 101 1.72 -9.30 -26.89
CA ILE A 101 1.01 -8.07 -27.23
C ILE A 101 1.89 -6.83 -27.05
N VAL A 102 1.56 -5.79 -27.79
CA VAL A 102 2.04 -4.42 -27.59
C VAL A 102 0.84 -3.50 -27.38
N CYS A 103 0.95 -2.61 -26.39
CA CYS A 103 -0.12 -1.73 -25.96
C CYS A 103 0.38 -0.28 -25.85
N PRO A 104 0.69 0.39 -26.99
CA PRO A 104 1.31 1.71 -26.97
C PRO A 104 0.42 2.79 -26.35
N GLU A 105 -0.90 2.74 -26.58
CA GLU A 105 -1.84 3.66 -25.94
C GLU A 105 -1.86 3.44 -24.42
N LEU A 106 -1.96 2.19 -23.96
CA LEU A 106 -1.93 1.87 -22.54
C LEU A 106 -0.61 2.29 -21.88
N ALA A 107 0.52 2.15 -22.57
CA ALA A 107 1.82 2.63 -22.08
C ALA A 107 1.81 4.14 -21.80
N GLN A 108 1.20 4.93 -22.68
CA GLN A 108 1.01 6.39 -22.46
C GLN A 108 0.06 6.66 -21.28
N GLU A 109 -0.99 5.86 -21.13
CA GLU A 109 -1.91 5.99 -20.00
C GLU A 109 -1.23 5.65 -18.67
N ILE A 110 -0.35 4.65 -18.61
CA ILE A 110 0.46 4.31 -17.42
C ILE A 110 1.34 5.50 -17.01
N GLU A 111 2.07 6.10 -17.96
CA GLU A 111 2.88 7.29 -17.68
C GLU A 111 2.03 8.48 -17.24
N TYR A 112 0.84 8.66 -17.84
CA TYR A 112 -0.12 9.67 -17.37
C TYR A 112 -0.52 9.43 -15.91
N CYS A 113 -0.89 8.20 -15.53
CA CYS A 113 -1.24 7.85 -14.16
C CYS A 113 -0.11 8.15 -13.17
N ARG A 114 1.13 7.77 -13.52
CA ARG A 114 2.32 8.05 -12.72
C ARG A 114 2.57 9.56 -12.61
N GLY A 115 2.35 10.32 -13.69
CA GLY A 115 2.38 11.78 -13.70
C GLY A 115 1.29 12.44 -12.85
N GLN A 116 0.18 11.75 -12.57
CA GLN A 116 -0.85 12.17 -11.61
C GLN A 116 -0.53 11.74 -10.15
N GLY A 117 0.68 11.24 -9.87
CA GLY A 117 1.09 10.83 -8.53
C GLY A 117 0.55 9.48 -8.07
N LYS A 118 0.09 8.63 -9.00
CA LYS A 118 -0.46 7.31 -8.70
C LYS A 118 0.58 6.22 -8.83
N LYS A 119 0.31 5.09 -8.18
CA LYS A 119 1.02 3.85 -8.44
C LYS A 119 0.25 3.00 -9.42
N VAL A 120 0.95 2.46 -10.41
CA VAL A 120 0.42 1.47 -11.34
C VAL A 120 1.17 0.16 -11.09
N LEU A 121 0.46 -0.89 -10.69
CA LEU A 121 1.00 -2.22 -10.48
C LEU A 121 0.56 -3.14 -11.61
N VAL A 122 1.30 -4.21 -11.89
CA VAL A 122 0.81 -5.31 -12.71
C VAL A 122 0.52 -6.52 -11.82
N SER A 123 -0.68 -7.09 -11.93
CA SER A 123 -1.08 -8.23 -11.12
C SER A 123 -0.90 -9.56 -11.85
N LEU A 124 -0.28 -10.50 -11.15
CA LEU A 124 -0.08 -11.87 -11.58
C LEU A 124 -1.19 -12.72 -10.98
N GLY A 125 -1.84 -13.51 -11.83
CA GLY A 125 -2.79 -14.50 -11.41
C GLY A 125 -4.22 -14.24 -11.87
N GLY A 126 -5.11 -14.04 -10.91
CA GLY A 126 -6.57 -14.00 -11.09
C GLY A 126 -7.20 -15.41 -11.05
N ALA A 127 -8.53 -15.46 -11.22
CA ALA A 127 -9.34 -16.67 -11.07
C ALA A 127 -9.10 -17.80 -12.11
N THR A 128 -8.16 -17.63 -13.05
CA THR A 128 -7.81 -18.66 -14.05
C THR A 128 -6.58 -19.47 -13.62
N ALA A 129 -6.34 -20.63 -14.24
CA ALA A 129 -5.07 -21.34 -14.11
C ALA A 129 -4.02 -20.82 -15.10
N GLY A 130 -2.76 -21.26 -14.96
CA GLY A 130 -1.69 -20.98 -15.93
C GLY A 130 -0.49 -20.21 -15.38
N TYR A 131 -0.38 -20.05 -14.07
CA TYR A 131 0.71 -19.34 -13.40
C TYR A 131 1.33 -20.16 -12.26
N GLU A 132 1.07 -21.46 -12.25
CA GLU A 132 1.59 -22.38 -11.25
C GLU A 132 3.12 -22.53 -11.39
N ILE A 133 3.83 -22.43 -10.26
CA ILE A 133 5.28 -22.59 -10.18
C ILE A 133 5.57 -23.91 -9.47
N GLN A 134 6.30 -24.83 -10.12
CA GLN A 134 6.53 -26.19 -9.66
C GLN A 134 7.92 -26.42 -9.05
N SER A 135 8.82 -25.42 -9.13
CA SER A 135 10.13 -25.48 -8.47
C SER A 135 10.68 -24.10 -8.14
N SER A 136 11.71 -24.07 -7.30
CA SER A 136 12.45 -22.83 -6.99
C SER A 136 13.12 -22.24 -8.23
N ASP A 137 13.62 -23.05 -9.15
CA ASP A 137 14.25 -22.57 -10.39
C ASP A 137 13.22 -21.90 -11.31
N GLU A 138 12.03 -22.49 -11.40
CA GLU A 138 10.90 -21.86 -12.11
C GLU A 138 10.48 -20.54 -11.46
N ALA A 139 10.50 -20.46 -10.13
CA ALA A 139 10.20 -19.23 -9.40
C ALA A 139 11.20 -18.10 -9.72
N VAL A 140 12.49 -18.43 -9.75
CA VAL A 140 13.57 -17.50 -10.12
C VAL A 140 13.41 -17.07 -11.58
N ALA A 141 13.11 -18.00 -12.49
CA ALA A 141 12.92 -17.72 -13.90
C ALA A 141 11.71 -16.79 -14.13
N ALA A 142 10.56 -17.10 -13.51
CA ALA A 142 9.35 -16.30 -13.59
C ALA A 142 9.59 -14.88 -13.04
N ALA A 143 10.26 -14.74 -11.90
CA ALA A 143 10.59 -13.42 -11.33
C ALA A 143 11.46 -12.58 -12.29
N LYS A 144 12.48 -13.19 -12.91
CA LYS A 144 13.33 -12.51 -13.89
C LYS A 144 12.58 -12.12 -15.15
N GLN A 145 11.64 -12.94 -15.62
CA GLN A 145 10.79 -12.58 -16.76
C GLN A 145 9.93 -11.36 -16.43
N ILE A 146 9.25 -11.35 -15.30
CA ILE A 146 8.42 -10.22 -14.88
C ILE A 146 9.25 -8.94 -14.77
N TRP A 147 10.44 -9.04 -14.17
CA TRP A 147 11.40 -7.95 -14.11
C TRP A 147 11.79 -7.41 -15.48
N ASN A 148 12.07 -8.30 -16.43
CA ASN A 148 12.50 -7.92 -17.78
C ASN A 148 11.35 -7.44 -18.67
N THR A 149 10.11 -7.88 -18.44
CA THR A 149 8.97 -7.57 -19.29
C THR A 149 8.25 -6.29 -18.86
N TYR A 150 8.10 -6.05 -17.56
CA TYR A 150 7.23 -4.98 -17.03
C TYR A 150 7.94 -3.96 -16.13
N LEU A 151 9.11 -4.31 -15.59
CA LEU A 151 9.83 -3.49 -14.59
C LEU A 151 11.17 -3.02 -15.17
N GLY A 152 12.20 -2.85 -14.34
CA GLY A 152 13.46 -2.20 -14.72
C GLY A 152 14.38 -3.00 -15.66
N GLY A 153 14.10 -4.27 -15.94
CA GLY A 153 14.94 -5.12 -16.80
C GLY A 153 14.58 -5.06 -18.30
N GLY A 154 15.24 -5.89 -19.10
CA GLY A 154 14.82 -6.24 -20.48
C GLY A 154 14.82 -5.11 -21.52
N LYS A 155 15.50 -3.99 -21.26
CA LYS A 155 15.61 -2.85 -22.21
C LYS A 155 16.70 -3.02 -23.28
N ASP A 156 17.31 -4.20 -23.37
CA ASP A 156 18.34 -4.53 -24.37
C ASP A 156 17.75 -5.00 -25.71
N GLY A 157 16.41 -4.97 -25.84
CA GLY A 157 15.68 -5.35 -27.07
C GLY A 157 15.47 -6.86 -27.24
N ARG A 158 15.89 -7.69 -26.28
CA ARG A 158 15.71 -9.16 -26.35
C ARG A 158 14.35 -9.64 -25.89
N VAL A 159 13.64 -8.83 -25.10
CA VAL A 159 12.32 -9.14 -24.57
C VAL A 159 11.30 -8.21 -25.20
N VAL A 160 10.22 -8.76 -25.76
CA VAL A 160 9.08 -7.95 -26.21
C VAL A 160 8.35 -7.45 -24.96
N ARG A 161 8.41 -6.14 -24.74
CA ARG A 161 7.75 -5.48 -23.61
C ARG A 161 6.40 -4.92 -24.04
N PRO A 162 5.27 -5.32 -23.43
CA PRO A 162 3.95 -4.83 -23.82
C PRO A 162 3.81 -3.32 -23.76
N PHE A 163 4.53 -2.66 -22.86
CA PHE A 163 4.50 -1.21 -22.67
C PHE A 163 5.75 -0.50 -23.22
N GLY A 164 6.54 -1.16 -24.06
CA GLY A 164 7.83 -0.62 -24.51
C GLY A 164 8.76 -0.32 -23.32
N ASP A 165 9.38 0.85 -23.30
CA ASP A 165 10.27 1.29 -22.22
C ASP A 165 9.55 1.75 -20.94
N VAL A 166 8.21 1.86 -20.97
CA VAL A 166 7.41 2.20 -19.80
C VAL A 166 7.50 1.07 -18.79
N GLU A 167 7.66 1.45 -17.53
CA GLU A 167 7.71 0.53 -16.40
C GLU A 167 6.55 0.83 -15.47
N VAL A 168 5.94 -0.24 -14.97
CA VAL A 168 5.00 -0.16 -13.84
C VAL A 168 5.77 0.01 -12.53
N ASP A 169 5.08 0.43 -11.47
CA ASP A 169 5.64 0.72 -10.15
C ASP A 169 5.77 -0.51 -9.26
N GLY A 170 5.39 -1.71 -9.74
CA GLY A 170 5.52 -2.93 -8.96
C GLY A 170 4.67 -4.09 -9.46
N VAL A 171 4.64 -5.14 -8.65
CA VAL A 171 3.89 -6.38 -8.92
C VAL A 171 2.87 -6.63 -7.82
N ASP A 172 1.73 -7.17 -8.21
CA ASP A 172 0.71 -7.71 -7.32
C ASP A 172 0.59 -9.22 -7.52
N LEU A 173 0.48 -9.98 -6.42
CA LEU A 173 0.32 -11.43 -6.44
C LEU A 173 -1.13 -11.77 -6.04
N ASP A 174 -2.00 -11.90 -7.03
CA ASP A 174 -3.41 -12.28 -6.88
C ASP A 174 -3.59 -13.77 -7.23
N LEU A 175 -3.15 -14.62 -6.32
CA LEU A 175 -2.95 -16.05 -6.58
C LEU A 175 -4.14 -16.86 -6.06
N GLU A 176 -4.96 -17.36 -6.98
CA GLU A 176 -6.21 -18.07 -6.66
C GLU A 176 -6.26 -19.52 -7.18
N SER A 177 -5.27 -19.91 -8.00
CA SER A 177 -5.17 -21.23 -8.64
C SER A 177 -3.84 -21.93 -8.33
N PRO A 178 -3.85 -23.27 -8.19
CA PRO A 178 -5.03 -24.11 -8.03
C PRO A 178 -5.63 -23.89 -6.62
N PRO A 179 -6.96 -23.76 -6.49
CA PRO A 179 -7.60 -23.47 -5.22
C PRO A 179 -7.32 -24.59 -4.21
N GLY A 180 -7.01 -24.21 -2.98
CA GLY A 180 -6.76 -25.14 -1.88
C GLY A 180 -5.37 -25.79 -1.87
N GLN A 181 -4.42 -25.35 -2.71
CA GLN A 181 -3.04 -25.82 -2.66
C GLN A 181 -2.09 -24.73 -2.18
N GLU A 182 -1.16 -25.09 -1.30
CA GLU A 182 -0.13 -24.16 -0.83
C GLU A 182 0.85 -23.82 -1.97
N GLY A 183 1.10 -22.54 -2.18
CA GLY A 183 2.05 -22.06 -3.19
C GLY A 183 3.49 -22.00 -2.67
N ILE A 184 4.09 -23.17 -2.44
CA ILE A 184 5.38 -23.32 -1.72
C ILE A 184 6.60 -22.63 -2.37
N HIS A 185 6.50 -22.25 -3.64
CA HIS A 185 7.60 -21.61 -4.38
C HIS A 185 7.49 -20.09 -4.51
N TRP A 186 6.34 -19.49 -4.16
CA TRP A 186 6.18 -18.02 -4.16
C TRP A 186 7.14 -17.25 -3.25
N PRO A 187 7.61 -17.79 -2.10
CA PRO A 187 8.67 -17.12 -1.34
C PRO A 187 9.93 -16.86 -2.17
N VAL A 188 10.33 -17.81 -3.03
CA VAL A 188 11.51 -17.69 -3.89
C VAL A 188 11.29 -16.65 -4.99
N PHE A 189 10.09 -16.61 -5.57
CA PHE A 189 9.71 -15.59 -6.55
C PHE A 189 9.84 -14.18 -5.95
N ILE A 190 9.26 -13.96 -4.76
CA ILE A 190 9.25 -12.67 -4.08
C ILE A 190 10.67 -12.23 -3.70
N ASP A 191 11.46 -13.14 -3.13
CA ASP A 191 12.86 -12.88 -2.77
C ASP A 191 13.71 -12.49 -4.00
N THR A 192 13.46 -13.15 -5.13
CA THR A 192 14.12 -12.86 -6.40
C THR A 192 13.74 -11.48 -6.94
N ILE A 193 12.43 -11.15 -6.97
CA ILE A 193 11.97 -9.81 -7.37
C ILE A 193 12.58 -8.74 -6.47
N ARG A 194 12.56 -8.94 -5.15
CA ARG A 194 13.13 -7.99 -4.19
C ARG A 194 14.63 -7.79 -4.40
N SER A 195 15.36 -8.87 -4.68
CA SER A 195 16.79 -8.82 -5.01
C SER A 195 17.06 -8.01 -6.29
N LEU A 196 16.20 -8.14 -7.31
CA LEU A 196 16.29 -7.37 -8.56
C LEU A 196 16.00 -5.89 -8.34
N TYR A 197 15.04 -5.54 -7.48
CA TYR A 197 14.77 -4.14 -7.09
C TYR A 197 15.99 -3.51 -6.42
N GLN A 198 16.72 -4.31 -5.62
CA GLN A 198 17.94 -3.89 -4.93
C GLN A 198 19.20 -3.96 -5.81
N SER A 199 19.11 -4.42 -7.06
CA SER A 199 20.25 -4.45 -7.98
C SER A 199 20.66 -3.03 -8.42
N GLU A 200 21.82 -2.91 -9.06
CA GLU A 200 22.27 -1.64 -9.66
C GLU A 200 21.24 -1.09 -10.64
N VAL A 201 20.68 -1.94 -11.52
CA VAL A 201 19.65 -1.53 -12.49
C VAL A 201 18.41 -0.98 -11.78
N GLY A 202 17.93 -1.66 -10.73
CA GLY A 202 16.77 -1.21 -9.96
C GLY A 202 17.02 0.09 -9.20
N ARG A 203 18.17 0.20 -8.52
CA ARG A 203 18.54 1.40 -7.75
C ARG A 203 18.85 2.62 -8.63
N ASN A 204 19.41 2.40 -9.82
CA ASN A 204 19.78 3.49 -10.74
C ASN A 204 18.57 4.26 -11.28
N GLY A 205 17.35 3.70 -11.18
CA GLY A 205 16.12 4.40 -11.53
C GLY A 205 15.59 5.36 -10.47
N LYS A 206 16.13 5.34 -9.22
CA LYS A 206 15.50 5.95 -8.03
C LYS A 206 14.02 5.54 -7.85
N LYS A 207 13.62 4.40 -8.41
CA LYS A 207 12.24 3.89 -8.35
C LYS A 207 12.12 2.93 -7.19
N ASP A 208 11.22 3.25 -6.27
CA ASP A 208 10.79 2.32 -5.24
C ASP A 208 9.69 1.44 -5.82
N TYR A 209 10.10 0.29 -6.36
CA TYR A 209 9.14 -0.71 -6.83
C TYR A 209 8.47 -1.41 -5.64
N LEU A 210 7.18 -1.69 -5.81
CA LEU A 210 6.31 -2.29 -4.82
C LEU A 210 6.13 -3.80 -5.09
N ILE A 211 5.95 -4.56 -4.02
CA ILE A 211 5.49 -5.95 -4.05
C ILE A 211 4.22 -6.03 -3.21
N THR A 212 3.09 -6.35 -3.83
CA THR A 212 1.80 -6.53 -3.14
C THR A 212 1.26 -7.94 -3.34
N ALA A 213 0.28 -8.33 -2.54
CA ALA A 213 -0.45 -9.57 -2.75
C ALA A 213 -1.91 -9.43 -2.34
N SER A 214 -2.76 -10.31 -2.86
CA SER A 214 -4.21 -10.23 -2.71
C SER A 214 -4.78 -11.52 -2.11
N PRO A 215 -4.39 -11.88 -0.88
CA PRO A 215 -4.92 -13.07 -0.22
C PRO A 215 -6.42 -12.97 -0.01
N GLN A 216 -7.12 -14.10 0.02
CA GLN A 216 -8.50 -14.15 0.48
C GLN A 216 -8.55 -13.92 2.00
N CYS A 217 -9.70 -13.52 2.54
CA CYS A 217 -9.80 -13.19 3.97
C CYS A 217 -9.63 -14.39 4.91
N VAL A 218 -9.81 -15.62 4.43
CA VAL A 218 -9.59 -16.85 5.21
C VAL A 218 -8.14 -16.83 5.69
N TYR A 219 -7.94 -16.89 7.01
CA TYR A 219 -6.61 -16.79 7.60
C TYR A 219 -6.15 -18.14 8.19
N PRO A 220 -4.95 -18.63 7.85
CA PRO A 220 -4.09 -18.11 6.79
C PRO A 220 -4.65 -18.42 5.39
N ASP A 221 -4.40 -17.54 4.42
CA ASP A 221 -4.73 -17.80 3.01
C ASP A 221 -3.96 -19.02 2.53
N VAL A 222 -4.63 -20.00 1.91
CA VAL A 222 -3.98 -21.29 1.61
C VAL A 222 -2.80 -21.12 0.65
N ILE A 223 -2.99 -20.40 -0.47
CA ILE A 223 -2.00 -20.30 -1.54
C ILE A 223 -0.83 -19.42 -1.11
N LEU A 224 -1.10 -18.26 -0.49
CA LEU A 224 -0.10 -17.31 -0.06
C LEU A 224 0.51 -17.64 1.31
N SER A 225 -0.06 -18.57 2.10
CA SER A 225 0.46 -18.91 3.44
C SER A 225 1.95 -19.27 3.48
N PRO A 226 2.56 -19.95 2.49
CA PRO A 226 4.01 -20.17 2.51
C PRO A 226 4.78 -18.85 2.43
N ALA A 227 4.37 -17.92 1.56
CA ALA A 227 4.99 -16.60 1.43
C ALA A 227 4.74 -15.71 2.66
N LEU A 228 3.54 -15.72 3.23
CA LEU A 228 3.21 -14.94 4.43
C LEU A 228 4.01 -15.38 5.66
N ARG A 229 4.52 -16.62 5.70
CA ARG A 229 5.33 -17.19 6.79
C ARG A 229 6.84 -17.08 6.56
N ASP A 230 7.29 -16.91 5.32
CA ASP A 230 8.71 -16.90 4.96
C ASP A 230 9.35 -15.53 5.18
N LYS A 231 10.49 -15.49 5.88
CA LYS A 231 11.22 -14.25 6.21
C LYS A 231 11.97 -13.63 5.03
N ARG A 232 11.99 -14.29 3.87
CA ARG A 232 12.50 -13.73 2.62
C ARG A 232 11.43 -12.95 1.86
N SER A 233 10.15 -13.21 2.14
CA SER A 233 9.04 -12.56 1.45
C SER A 233 8.81 -11.15 1.98
N TRP A 234 9.20 -10.15 1.19
CA TRP A 234 8.91 -8.75 1.44
C TRP A 234 7.63 -8.32 0.72
N PHE A 235 6.64 -7.82 1.47
CA PHE A 235 5.43 -7.22 0.94
C PHE A 235 5.29 -5.78 1.43
N ASP A 236 4.93 -4.87 0.54
CA ASP A 236 4.65 -3.48 0.83
C ASP A 236 3.18 -3.27 1.20
N MET A 237 2.27 -3.97 0.53
CA MET A 237 0.83 -3.92 0.80
C MET A 237 0.16 -5.28 0.60
N LEU A 238 -0.91 -5.56 1.35
CA LEU A 238 -1.85 -6.66 1.07
C LEU A 238 -3.25 -6.12 0.75
N PHE A 239 -3.81 -6.52 -0.38
CA PHE A 239 -5.19 -6.25 -0.78
C PHE A 239 -6.09 -7.44 -0.40
N ILE A 240 -6.36 -7.59 0.89
CA ILE A 240 -7.04 -8.78 1.42
C ILE A 240 -8.49 -8.83 0.94
N GLN A 241 -8.88 -9.88 0.24
CA GLN A 241 -10.20 -10.02 -0.37
C GLN A 241 -11.26 -10.43 0.68
N PHE A 242 -11.99 -9.45 1.23
CA PHE A 242 -13.08 -9.69 2.18
C PHE A 242 -14.43 -9.89 1.47
N TYR A 243 -14.47 -10.79 0.48
CA TYR A 243 -15.66 -11.18 -0.26
C TYR A 243 -15.53 -12.62 -0.76
N ASN A 244 -16.62 -13.18 -1.30
CA ASN A 244 -16.73 -14.60 -1.69
C ASN A 244 -16.40 -15.60 -0.56
N ASN A 245 -16.33 -15.14 0.69
CA ASN A 245 -15.92 -15.92 1.87
C ASN A 245 -16.71 -15.49 3.11
N PHE A 246 -16.73 -16.35 4.13
CA PHE A 246 -17.49 -16.13 5.36
C PHE A 246 -17.00 -14.93 6.19
N CYS A 247 -15.76 -14.50 5.99
CA CYS A 247 -15.12 -13.39 6.71
C CYS A 247 -15.38 -12.00 6.08
N ALA A 248 -16.36 -11.89 5.17
CA ALA A 248 -16.75 -10.60 4.58
C ALA A 248 -17.33 -9.61 5.62
N PRO A 249 -17.29 -8.28 5.36
CA PRO A 249 -17.79 -7.26 6.30
C PRO A 249 -19.29 -7.39 6.62
N THR A 250 -20.04 -8.06 5.76
CA THR A 250 -21.46 -8.39 5.97
C THR A 250 -21.71 -9.47 7.01
N ASN A 251 -20.65 -10.16 7.49
CA ASN A 251 -20.69 -11.11 8.60
C ASN A 251 -19.79 -10.62 9.75
N PRO A 252 -20.26 -9.69 10.59
CA PRO A 252 -19.44 -9.07 11.63
C PRO A 252 -18.84 -10.05 12.64
N SER A 253 -19.49 -11.20 12.88
CA SER A 253 -18.99 -12.23 13.80
C SER A 253 -17.78 -13.00 13.28
N SER A 254 -17.51 -12.96 11.97
CA SER A 254 -16.39 -13.67 11.37
C SER A 254 -15.43 -12.76 10.60
N PHE A 255 -15.73 -11.46 10.50
CA PHE A 255 -14.82 -10.47 9.94
C PHE A 255 -13.53 -10.41 10.76
N ASN A 256 -12.38 -10.61 10.10
CA ASN A 256 -11.12 -10.95 10.77
C ASN A 256 -9.93 -10.03 10.40
N PHE A 257 -10.18 -8.76 10.08
CA PHE A 257 -9.10 -7.81 9.75
C PHE A 257 -8.05 -7.67 10.87
N ASN A 258 -8.48 -7.78 12.13
CA ASN A 258 -7.62 -7.81 13.31
C ASN A 258 -6.59 -8.96 13.29
N GLU A 259 -6.95 -10.13 12.76
CA GLU A 259 -6.02 -11.27 12.64
C GLU A 259 -4.90 -10.94 11.64
N TRP A 260 -5.27 -10.38 10.50
CA TRP A 260 -4.32 -9.86 9.50
C TRP A 260 -3.45 -8.74 10.06
N ALA A 261 -4.02 -7.82 10.84
CA ALA A 261 -3.28 -6.74 11.50
C ALA A 261 -2.26 -7.27 12.52
N GLU A 262 -2.59 -8.34 13.26
CA GLU A 262 -1.63 -8.98 14.16
C GLU A 262 -0.50 -9.67 13.39
N TRP A 263 -0.80 -10.34 12.28
CA TRP A 263 0.23 -10.87 11.39
C TRP A 263 1.16 -9.77 10.87
N ALA A 264 0.60 -8.63 10.44
CA ALA A 264 1.38 -7.50 9.96
C ALA A 264 2.34 -6.92 11.00
N ARG A 265 1.98 -6.97 12.30
CA ARG A 265 2.83 -6.49 13.40
C ARG A 265 3.86 -7.52 13.88
N SER A 266 3.47 -8.79 13.95
CA SER A 266 4.26 -9.83 14.61
C SER A 266 5.11 -10.67 13.64
N SER A 267 4.67 -10.77 12.40
CA SER A 267 5.12 -11.82 11.47
C SER A 267 5.62 -11.30 10.13
N SER A 268 5.05 -10.21 9.61
CA SER A 268 5.51 -9.58 8.36
C SER A 268 7.00 -9.25 8.40
N GLN A 269 7.70 -9.50 7.30
CA GLN A 269 9.09 -9.11 7.13
C GLN A 269 9.26 -7.59 6.96
N ASN A 270 8.26 -6.94 6.36
CA ASN A 270 8.19 -5.48 6.30
C ASN A 270 7.45 -4.96 7.54
N PRO A 271 8.13 -4.29 8.49
CA PRO A 271 7.52 -3.81 9.73
C PRO A 271 6.57 -2.61 9.51
N SER A 272 6.45 -2.11 8.29
CA SER A 272 5.58 -1.00 7.90
C SER A 272 4.60 -1.38 6.79
N ILE A 273 4.36 -2.67 6.59
CA ILE A 273 3.40 -3.16 5.59
C ILE A 273 2.02 -2.54 5.81
N LYS A 274 1.29 -2.27 4.72
CA LYS A 274 -0.11 -1.82 4.79
C LYS A 274 -1.09 -2.90 4.36
N LEU A 275 -2.25 -2.91 4.99
CA LEU A 275 -3.35 -3.83 4.75
C LEU A 275 -4.54 -3.03 4.24
N PHE A 276 -5.13 -3.48 3.14
CA PHE A 276 -6.29 -2.88 2.53
C PHE A 276 -7.50 -3.79 2.75
N LEU A 277 -8.64 -3.17 2.99
CA LEU A 277 -9.93 -3.85 2.93
C LEU A 277 -10.29 -4.05 1.45
N GLY A 278 -10.08 -5.26 0.94
CA GLY A 278 -10.52 -5.65 -0.41
C GLY A 278 -12.03 -5.88 -0.44
N ALA A 279 -12.74 -5.20 -1.34
CA ALA A 279 -14.19 -5.24 -1.42
C ALA A 279 -14.70 -5.17 -2.87
N PRO A 280 -15.86 -5.75 -3.18
CA PRO A 280 -16.52 -5.51 -4.44
C PRO A 280 -17.21 -4.14 -4.44
N ALA A 281 -17.16 -3.41 -5.56
CA ALA A 281 -17.85 -2.12 -5.69
C ALA A 281 -19.34 -2.25 -6.08
N SER A 282 -19.81 -3.47 -6.38
CA SER A 282 -21.20 -3.79 -6.75
C SER A 282 -21.55 -5.21 -6.32
N PRO A 283 -22.83 -5.53 -5.99
CA PRO A 283 -23.27 -6.90 -5.75
C PRO A 283 -22.91 -7.86 -6.89
N SER A 284 -22.97 -7.38 -8.14
CA SER A 284 -22.66 -8.18 -9.33
C SER A 284 -21.17 -8.42 -9.54
N ALA A 285 -20.29 -7.69 -8.84
CA ALA A 285 -18.84 -7.87 -8.94
C ALA A 285 -18.33 -9.08 -8.13
N ALA A 286 -19.10 -9.53 -7.12
CA ALA A 286 -18.82 -10.71 -6.31
C ALA A 286 -20.07 -11.61 -6.21
N PRO A 287 -20.35 -12.43 -7.23
CA PRO A 287 -21.56 -13.24 -7.29
C PRO A 287 -21.71 -14.25 -6.15
N ALA A 288 -20.61 -14.69 -5.53
CA ALA A 288 -20.64 -15.58 -4.36
C ALA A 288 -20.86 -14.82 -3.04
N GLY A 289 -21.07 -13.51 -3.09
CA GLY A 289 -21.47 -12.67 -1.97
C GLY A 289 -20.34 -11.85 -1.35
N GLY A 290 -20.68 -11.13 -0.27
CA GLY A 290 -19.74 -10.27 0.46
C GLY A 290 -19.77 -8.79 0.07
N PHE A 291 -20.61 -8.39 -0.89
CA PHE A 291 -20.86 -6.97 -1.13
C PHE A 291 -21.50 -6.31 0.09
N ALA A 292 -20.85 -5.26 0.57
CA ALA A 292 -21.35 -4.37 1.61
C ALA A 292 -21.58 -2.97 1.00
N PRO A 293 -22.70 -2.30 1.30
CA PRO A 293 -22.89 -0.91 0.94
C PRO A 293 -21.74 -0.03 1.47
N LEU A 294 -21.46 1.09 0.79
CA LEU A 294 -20.34 1.97 1.13
C LEU A 294 -20.37 2.43 2.60
N GLU A 295 -21.55 2.73 3.15
CA GLU A 295 -21.70 3.10 4.57
C GLU A 295 -21.18 1.99 5.51
N THR A 296 -21.56 0.74 5.24
CA THR A 296 -21.08 -0.42 6.02
C THR A 296 -19.58 -0.61 5.86
N LEU A 297 -19.04 -0.49 4.65
CA LEU A 297 -17.59 -0.58 4.40
C LEU A 297 -16.83 0.51 5.15
N LEU A 298 -17.31 1.75 5.12
CA LEU A 298 -16.69 2.88 5.83
C LEU A 298 -16.77 2.73 7.35
N LYS A 299 -17.86 2.16 7.86
CA LYS A 299 -17.97 1.82 9.28
C LYS A 299 -16.93 0.76 9.67
N VAL A 300 -16.84 -0.34 8.92
CA VAL A 300 -15.88 -1.42 9.19
C VAL A 300 -14.43 -0.93 9.05
N ALA A 301 -14.15 -0.07 8.07
CA ALA A 301 -12.85 0.59 7.95
C ALA A 301 -12.54 1.47 9.17
N SER A 302 -13.51 2.28 9.64
CA SER A 302 -13.36 3.09 10.85
C SER A 302 -13.08 2.24 12.08
N ASP A 303 -13.84 1.16 12.28
CA ASP A 303 -13.67 0.24 13.41
C ASP A 303 -12.30 -0.44 13.34
N SER A 304 -11.87 -0.88 12.15
CA SER A 304 -10.56 -1.50 11.92
C SER A 304 -9.40 -0.54 12.19
N MET A 305 -9.52 0.72 11.77
CA MET A 305 -8.55 1.78 12.08
C MET A 305 -8.46 2.01 13.59
N GLU A 306 -9.60 2.13 14.29
CA GLU A 306 -9.66 2.34 15.74
C GLU A 306 -9.07 1.15 16.51
N ASP A 307 -9.39 -0.09 16.11
CA ASP A 307 -8.86 -1.29 16.73
C ASP A 307 -7.35 -1.40 16.53
N CYS A 308 -6.85 -1.02 15.35
CA CYS A 308 -5.43 -0.93 15.08
C CYS A 308 -4.73 0.15 15.91
N GLU A 309 -5.33 1.34 16.06
CA GLU A 309 -4.82 2.43 16.90
C GLU A 309 -4.77 2.09 18.40
N ASN A 310 -5.60 1.14 18.82
CA ASN A 310 -5.66 0.72 20.21
C ASN A 310 -4.94 -0.62 20.46
N ALA A 311 -4.28 -1.18 19.43
CA ALA A 311 -3.70 -2.52 19.44
C ALA A 311 -4.63 -3.57 20.07
N ARG A 312 -5.93 -3.48 19.78
CA ARG A 312 -6.93 -4.42 20.29
C ARG A 312 -6.72 -5.75 19.59
N VAL A 313 -6.20 -6.72 20.34
CA VAL A 313 -6.16 -8.12 19.92
C VAL A 313 -7.50 -8.74 20.32
N PHE A 314 -8.30 -9.11 19.33
CA PHE A 314 -9.36 -10.09 19.53
C PHE A 314 -8.85 -11.42 18.99
N TRP A 315 -8.44 -12.32 19.88
CA TRP A 315 -8.32 -13.71 19.51
C TRP A 315 -9.11 -14.54 20.51
N GLY A 316 -10.05 -15.33 19.99
CA GLY A 316 -10.75 -16.42 20.68
C GLY A 316 -11.34 -16.13 22.06
N GLY A 317 -12.59 -15.67 22.11
CA GLY A 317 -13.48 -15.84 23.27
C GLY A 317 -12.94 -15.35 24.62
N GLY A 318 -13.09 -14.04 24.90
CA GLY A 318 -12.99 -13.48 26.25
C GLY A 318 -11.73 -12.65 26.50
N ALA A 319 -11.96 -11.37 26.84
CA ALA A 319 -11.04 -10.39 27.38
C ALA A 319 -9.72 -10.16 26.62
N ALA A 320 -9.61 -8.94 26.05
CA ALA A 320 -8.42 -8.29 25.50
C ALA A 320 -7.07 -8.82 26.05
N ALA A 321 -6.50 -9.80 25.36
CA ALA A 321 -5.11 -10.18 25.55
C ALA A 321 -4.27 -9.24 24.68
N ALA A 322 -4.01 -8.02 25.18
CA ALA A 322 -3.07 -7.11 24.52
C ALA A 322 -1.76 -7.86 24.21
N SER A 323 -1.35 -7.86 22.94
CA SER A 323 -0.07 -8.40 22.50
C SER A 323 1.05 -7.62 23.22
N LYS A 324 1.56 -8.18 24.32
CA LYS A 324 2.70 -7.61 25.08
C LYS A 324 4.02 -7.64 24.29
N ASN A 325 4.02 -8.15 23.06
CA ASN A 325 5.20 -8.37 22.24
C ASN A 325 5.26 -7.53 20.95
N SER A 326 4.30 -6.66 20.67
CA SER A 326 4.47 -5.71 19.56
C SER A 326 5.44 -4.60 19.98
N THR A 327 6.71 -4.72 19.56
CA THR A 327 7.74 -3.71 19.78
C THR A 327 7.59 -2.49 18.87
N ASN A 328 6.65 -2.51 17.90
CA ASN A 328 6.36 -1.40 17.00
C ASN A 328 4.86 -1.08 16.96
N PRO A 329 4.38 -0.14 17.79
CA PRO A 329 3.00 0.31 17.70
C PRO A 329 2.78 1.11 16.40
N TYR A 330 2.26 0.45 15.37
CA TYR A 330 1.87 1.09 14.13
C TYR A 330 0.49 0.61 13.66
N ASN A 331 -0.17 1.47 12.88
CA ASN A 331 -1.43 1.16 12.23
C ASN A 331 -1.18 0.60 10.83
N PRO A 332 -1.45 -0.70 10.60
CA PRO A 332 -1.28 -1.30 9.29
C PRO A 332 -2.42 -0.97 8.32
N PHE A 333 -3.52 -0.34 8.74
CA PHE A 333 -4.61 0.01 7.82
C PHE A 333 -4.10 0.97 6.73
N GLY A 334 -4.26 0.60 5.47
CA GLY A 334 -3.77 1.34 4.30
C GLY A 334 -4.86 2.00 3.46
N GLY A 335 -6.08 1.43 3.48
CA GLY A 335 -7.15 1.89 2.59
C GLY A 335 -8.16 0.81 2.20
N ILE A 336 -8.86 1.07 1.10
CA ILE A 336 -9.81 0.12 0.49
C ILE A 336 -9.34 -0.19 -0.94
N ALA A 337 -9.36 -1.47 -1.30
CA ALA A 337 -9.09 -1.93 -2.65
C ALA A 337 -10.37 -2.48 -3.28
N PHE A 338 -10.72 -2.06 -4.50
CA PHE A 338 -11.95 -2.50 -5.16
C PHE A 338 -11.70 -3.43 -6.35
N TRP A 339 -12.40 -4.55 -6.33
CA TRP A 339 -12.62 -5.43 -7.48
C TRP A 339 -14.02 -5.16 -8.07
N ASP A 340 -14.20 -4.72 -9.31
CA ASP A 340 -13.27 -4.22 -10.34
C ASP A 340 -13.65 -2.75 -10.63
N ALA A 341 -12.69 -1.94 -11.12
CA ALA A 341 -12.84 -0.52 -11.45
C ALA A 341 -14.06 -0.21 -12.33
N SER A 342 -14.43 -1.12 -13.23
CA SER A 342 -15.60 -1.02 -14.12
C SER A 342 -16.94 -0.86 -13.37
N TRP A 343 -16.99 -1.20 -12.08
CA TRP A 343 -18.16 -0.99 -11.21
C TRP A 343 -18.13 0.34 -10.43
N THR A 344 -17.10 1.17 -10.62
CA THR A 344 -16.92 2.41 -9.85
C THR A 344 -17.21 3.67 -10.67
N THR A 345 -17.91 4.64 -10.04
CA THR A 345 -18.08 5.99 -10.59
C THR A 345 -17.13 6.98 -9.90
N PRO A 346 -16.90 8.18 -10.49
CA PRO A 346 -16.16 9.25 -9.82
C PRO A 346 -16.74 9.60 -8.45
N GLU A 347 -18.07 9.68 -8.33
CA GLU A 347 -18.76 9.99 -7.07
C GLU A 347 -18.53 8.91 -6.02
N PHE A 348 -18.52 7.64 -6.42
CA PHE A 348 -18.23 6.51 -5.53
C PHE A 348 -16.81 6.59 -4.97
N THR A 349 -15.81 6.83 -5.82
CA THR A 349 -14.42 6.96 -5.37
C THR A 349 -14.22 8.19 -4.48
N ALA A 350 -14.86 9.33 -4.81
CA ALA A 350 -14.82 10.53 -3.99
C ALA A 350 -15.47 10.33 -2.61
N ALA A 351 -16.65 9.70 -2.57
CA ALA A 351 -17.32 9.36 -1.33
C ALA A 351 -16.48 8.39 -0.48
N THR A 352 -15.80 7.43 -1.11
CA THR A 352 -14.91 6.50 -0.40
C THR A 352 -13.72 7.24 0.23
N LYS A 353 -13.00 8.06 -0.54
CA LYS A 353 -11.83 8.82 -0.07
C LYS A 353 -12.19 9.79 1.05
N SER A 354 -13.28 10.53 0.89
CA SER A 354 -13.81 11.45 1.90
C SER A 354 -14.25 10.71 3.18
N GLY A 355 -14.93 9.57 3.01
CA GLY A 355 -15.34 8.70 4.10
C GLY A 355 -14.16 8.15 4.89
N LEU A 356 -13.14 7.62 4.21
CA LEU A 356 -11.91 7.12 4.84
C LEU A 356 -11.18 8.23 5.61
N THR A 357 -11.08 9.42 5.02
CA THR A 357 -10.48 10.59 5.69
C THR A 357 -11.24 10.93 6.98
N SER A 358 -12.57 10.97 6.91
CA SER A 358 -13.43 11.23 8.08
C SER A 358 -13.31 10.13 9.15
N SER A 359 -13.23 8.87 8.74
CA SER A 359 -13.02 7.72 9.64
C SER A 359 -11.66 7.79 10.32
N TRP A 360 -10.62 8.16 9.59
CA TRP A 360 -9.27 8.30 10.11
C TRP A 360 -9.16 9.43 11.14
N GLU A 361 -9.75 10.60 10.89
CA GLU A 361 -9.77 11.68 11.87
C GLU A 361 -10.48 11.27 13.18
N LYS A 362 -11.58 10.51 13.07
CA LYS A 362 -12.26 9.95 14.25
C LYS A 362 -11.40 8.93 14.99
N ALA A 363 -10.71 8.03 14.27
CA ALA A 363 -9.83 7.03 14.85
C ALA A 363 -8.66 7.69 15.59
N LYS A 364 -8.00 8.69 15.00
CA LYS A 364 -6.93 9.46 15.65
C LYS A 364 -7.40 10.15 16.94
N ALA A 365 -8.59 10.75 16.94
CA ALA A 365 -9.14 11.41 18.12
C ALA A 365 -9.41 10.45 19.30
N ARG A 366 -9.62 9.15 19.00
CA ARG A 366 -9.92 8.11 20.00
C ARG A 366 -8.74 7.19 20.32
N GLY A 367 -7.74 7.14 19.43
CA GLY A 367 -6.59 6.26 19.51
C GLY A 367 -5.65 6.60 20.65
N GLN A 368 -5.01 5.57 21.22
CA GLN A 368 -4.05 5.73 22.31
C GLN A 368 -2.63 6.04 21.83
N PHE A 369 -2.25 5.66 20.60
CA PHE A 369 -0.90 5.91 20.08
C PHE A 369 -0.60 7.39 19.85
N PHE A 370 -1.60 8.20 19.48
CA PHE A 370 -1.43 9.64 19.27
C PHE A 370 -1.50 10.50 20.55
N LYS A 371 -1.70 9.90 21.73
CA LYS A 371 -1.64 10.64 23.02
C LYS A 371 -0.23 10.80 23.60
N ARG A 372 0.84 10.44 22.87
CA ARG A 372 2.23 10.54 23.36
C ARG A 372 3.04 11.74 22.87
N GLU A 373 2.50 12.63 22.05
CA GLU A 373 3.21 13.83 21.60
C GLU A 373 2.35 15.09 21.73
N GLU A 374 2.07 15.51 22.96
CA GLU A 374 1.98 16.94 23.26
C GLU A 374 3.03 17.26 24.33
N PRO A 375 3.96 18.19 24.09
CA PRO A 375 4.76 18.73 25.17
C PRO A 375 3.81 19.47 26.09
N ALA A 376 3.76 19.06 27.36
CA ALA A 376 3.03 19.79 28.39
C ALA A 376 3.43 21.28 28.31
N GLY A 377 2.44 22.13 28.03
CA GLY A 377 2.61 23.58 28.11
C GLY A 377 3.16 23.93 29.48
N SER A 378 4.28 24.65 29.50
CA SER A 378 4.81 25.23 30.72
C SER A 378 3.86 26.36 31.14
N ASP A 379 2.94 26.05 32.03
CA ASP A 379 2.27 27.07 32.83
C ASP A 379 3.35 27.75 33.68
N GLY A 380 3.70 28.97 33.28
CA GLY A 380 4.54 29.85 34.05
C GLY A 380 3.74 30.42 35.22
N GLU A 381 3.97 29.89 36.41
CA GLU A 381 3.74 30.65 37.65
C GLU A 381 5.05 31.26 38.11
N ALA A 382 5.14 32.57 37.95
CA ALA A 382 6.13 33.42 38.56
C ALA A 382 5.58 33.96 39.89
N GLU A 383 6.22 33.62 41.01
CA GLU A 383 6.31 34.37 42.27
C GLU A 383 7.06 33.49 43.30
N SER A 384 7.93 33.93 44.20
CA SER A 384 8.54 35.22 44.51
C SER A 384 9.84 34.94 45.27
N ALA A 385 10.81 35.84 45.17
CA ALA A 385 12.08 35.76 45.88
C ALA A 385 11.95 36.32 47.30
N ALA A 386 12.43 35.58 48.30
CA ALA A 386 12.87 36.14 49.59
C ALA A 386 13.86 35.19 50.31
N ASP A 387 15.14 35.50 50.14
CA ASP A 387 16.16 35.68 51.18
C ASP A 387 16.35 34.59 52.27
N ARG A 388 17.53 33.94 52.25
CA ARG A 388 18.41 33.81 53.44
C ARG A 388 19.83 33.35 53.09
N LYS A 389 20.77 34.23 53.44
CA LYS A 389 22.23 34.10 53.49
C LYS A 389 22.73 32.87 54.26
N GLY A 390 23.95 32.42 53.92
CA GLY A 390 24.85 31.80 54.91
C GLY A 390 25.87 30.78 54.36
N GLU A 391 27.06 31.29 54.03
CA GLU A 391 28.41 30.72 54.29
C GLU A 391 28.78 29.26 53.95
N GLY A 392 29.92 29.09 53.24
CA GLY A 392 30.68 27.83 53.27
C GLY A 392 31.68 27.57 52.14
N ARG A 393 32.89 28.14 52.25
CA ARG A 393 34.20 27.69 51.72
C ARG A 393 34.31 26.15 51.51
N SER A 394 35.11 25.54 50.62
CA SER A 394 36.33 25.92 49.90
C SER A 394 36.82 24.75 49.01
N THR A 395 37.49 25.05 47.88
CA THR A 395 38.76 24.44 47.34
C THR A 395 38.86 22.92 47.10
N LEU A 396 39.61 22.31 46.15
CA LEU A 396 40.73 22.71 45.30
C LEU A 396 40.92 21.61 44.20
N ALA A 397 41.11 22.06 42.95
CA ALA A 397 42.16 21.67 42.00
C ALA A 397 42.56 20.21 41.66
N ARG A 398 42.53 19.96 40.33
CA ARG A 398 43.60 19.49 39.40
C ARG A 398 44.24 18.09 39.59
N GLY A 399 44.16 17.30 38.50
CA GLY A 399 45.10 16.21 38.20
C GLY A 399 44.86 15.51 36.85
N ARG A 400 45.41 16.08 35.76
CA ARG A 400 45.75 15.36 34.50
C ARG A 400 46.77 14.24 34.86
N THR A 401 46.91 13.07 34.22
CA THR A 401 47.19 12.72 32.81
C THR A 401 47.33 11.16 32.70
N PRO A 402 47.55 10.54 31.51
CA PRO A 402 47.06 9.21 31.13
C PRO A 402 48.17 8.16 30.89
N ARG A 403 47.74 6.90 30.58
CA ARG A 403 48.36 5.86 29.69
C ARG A 403 47.81 4.49 30.11
N ARG A 404 47.58 3.48 29.25
CA ARG A 404 48.45 2.94 28.21
C ARG A 404 47.67 1.96 27.32
N ARG A 405 48.02 1.97 26.02
CA ARG A 405 47.66 0.97 24.99
C ARG A 405 48.32 -0.37 25.28
N HIS A 406 47.68 -1.48 24.90
CA HIS A 406 48.38 -2.70 24.46
C HIS A 406 47.73 -3.26 23.19
N ALA A 407 48.55 -3.35 22.16
CA ALA A 407 48.30 -4.07 20.92
C ALA A 407 49.02 -5.43 21.03
N ILE A 408 48.40 -6.50 20.55
CA ILE A 408 49.07 -7.77 20.27
C ILE A 408 48.76 -8.17 18.83
N ARG A 409 49.83 -8.51 18.11
CA ARG A 409 49.88 -8.78 16.68
C ARG A 409 50.23 -10.26 16.47
N ARG A 410 49.45 -10.93 15.61
CA ARG A 410 49.76 -12.06 14.70
C ARG A 410 50.40 -13.35 15.23
N ARG A 411 49.87 -14.49 14.75
CA ARG A 411 50.63 -15.47 13.93
C ARG A 411 49.72 -16.38 13.09
N HIS A 412 50.08 -16.52 11.82
CA HIS A 412 49.66 -17.56 10.87
C HIS A 412 50.19 -18.95 11.27
N ARG A 413 49.48 -20.01 10.88
CA ARG A 413 50.09 -21.22 10.29
C ARG A 413 49.07 -22.05 9.49
N HIS A 414 49.51 -22.47 8.30
CA HIS A 414 48.92 -23.46 7.38
C HIS A 414 49.33 -24.90 7.77
N ARG A 415 48.61 -25.87 7.14
CA ARG A 415 48.77 -27.35 7.04
C ARG A 415 47.60 -28.06 7.76
N GLN A 416 46.86 -29.00 7.16
CA GLN A 416 46.90 -29.74 5.90
C GLN A 416 45.48 -29.87 5.35
#